data_AF-A0A7S3GY42-F1
#
_entry.id   AF-A0A7S3GY42-F1
#
_cell.length_a   1.000
_cell.length_b   1.000
_cell.length_c   1.000
_cell.angle_alpha   90.00
_cell.angle_beta   90.00
_cell.angle_gamma   90.00
#
_symmetry.space_group_name_H-M   'P 1'
#
loop_
_entity.id
_entity.type
_entity.pdbx_description
1 polymer ?
#
loop_
_entity_poly.entity_id
_entity_poly.type
_entity_poly.pdbx_seq_one_letter_code
_entity_poly.pdbx_strand_id
1 'polypeptide(L)'
;HEPEGESVSPVFLQVELNTIASSMGSHASNAAGLHAFMLGRYVAGVDDTAKALQDHFGLGAKPDAFSEHLPANPSLTHIPAALAKAHAVYGGKPGAVVLFVVQGTERNFADQRFLEFSLWERHKVPVVRKTLAQIAAEGSMDSATGRFCLGGVEVSVVYYRAGYEPEDYPSDSEWGARLMM
;
A
#
# COMPACT_ATOMS: atom_id res chain seq x y z
N HIS A 1 -32.70 6.30 -8.24
CA HIS A 1 -33.82 6.68 -7.35
C HIS A 1 -33.26 7.56 -6.27
N GLU A 2 -33.16 8.86 -6.52
CA GLU A 2 -33.09 9.83 -5.43
C GLU A 2 -34.53 10.15 -5.04
N PRO A 3 -34.88 10.18 -3.74
CA PRO A 3 -36.22 10.57 -3.32
C PRO A 3 -36.39 12.08 -3.59
N GLU A 4 -37.35 12.43 -4.43
CA GLU A 4 -37.79 13.82 -4.58
C GLU A 4 -38.42 14.29 -3.26
N GLY A 5 -37.86 15.31 -2.60
CA GLY A 5 -38.58 16.01 -1.53
C GLY A 5 -37.79 16.75 -0.47
N GLU A 6 -36.53 16.40 -0.18
CA GLU A 6 -35.73 17.11 0.82
C GLU A 6 -34.28 17.26 0.36
N SER A 7 -33.77 18.50 0.32
CA SER A 7 -32.36 18.79 0.06
C SER A 7 -31.51 18.41 1.28
N VAL A 8 -31.40 17.13 1.56
CA VAL A 8 -30.46 16.63 2.56
C VAL A 8 -29.07 16.78 1.96
N SER A 9 -28.18 17.53 2.62
CA SER A 9 -26.78 17.61 2.19
C SER A 9 -26.18 16.21 2.12
N PRO A 10 -25.38 15.89 1.08
CA PRO A 10 -24.78 14.57 0.96
C PRO A 10 -23.93 14.28 2.21
N VAL A 11 -24.11 13.09 2.78
CA VAL A 11 -23.39 12.64 3.97
C VAL A 11 -22.49 11.46 3.58
N PHE A 12 -21.22 11.52 4.01
CA PHE A 12 -20.33 10.37 3.90
C PHE A 12 -20.69 9.31 4.95
N LEU A 13 -20.97 8.09 4.52
CA LEU A 13 -21.22 6.95 5.38
C LEU A 13 -20.11 5.92 5.21
N GLN A 14 -19.60 5.41 6.33
CA GLN A 14 -18.61 4.34 6.31
C GLN A 14 -19.26 3.05 5.77
N VAL A 15 -18.68 2.49 4.71
CA VAL A 15 -19.15 1.22 4.11
C VAL A 15 -18.39 0.04 4.70
N GLU A 16 -17.07 0.19 4.88
CA GLU A 16 -16.18 -0.89 5.33
C GLU A 16 -15.01 -0.37 6.17
N LEU A 17 -14.37 -1.29 6.89
CA LEU A 17 -13.11 -1.07 7.58
C LEU A 17 -12.16 -2.22 7.25
N ASN A 18 -11.19 -1.94 6.37
CA ASN A 18 -10.17 -2.93 6.02
C ASN A 18 -8.97 -2.79 6.96
N THR A 19 -8.65 -3.86 7.70
CA THR A 19 -7.51 -3.89 8.63
C THR A 19 -6.41 -4.86 8.22
N ILE A 20 -6.64 -5.65 7.16
CA ILE A 20 -5.68 -6.60 6.61
C ILE A 20 -5.56 -6.37 5.10
N ALA A 21 -4.33 -6.46 4.59
CA ALA A 21 -4.02 -6.39 3.17
C ALA A 21 -4.66 -5.20 2.41
N SER A 22 -4.87 -4.07 3.09
CA SER A 22 -5.46 -2.86 2.48
C SER A 22 -4.68 -2.46 1.24
N SER A 23 -5.37 -2.48 0.10
CA SER A 23 -4.77 -2.40 -1.22
C SER A 23 -4.60 -0.95 -1.70
N MET A 24 -4.00 -0.80 -2.88
CA MET A 24 -3.91 0.44 -3.67
C MET A 24 -3.08 1.55 -3.02
N GLY A 25 -2.31 1.25 -1.97
CA GLY A 25 -1.48 2.23 -1.29
C GLY A 25 -0.55 2.96 -2.26
N SER A 26 0.24 2.25 -3.06
CA SER A 26 1.12 2.90 -4.04
C SER A 26 0.36 3.39 -5.27
N HIS A 27 -0.65 2.64 -5.73
CA HIS A 27 -1.40 2.98 -6.94
C HIS A 27 -2.19 4.28 -6.77
N ALA A 28 -2.73 4.56 -5.59
CA ALA A 28 -3.45 5.79 -5.31
C ALA A 28 -2.53 7.03 -5.38
N SER A 29 -1.28 6.91 -4.91
CA SER A 29 -0.26 7.97 -5.04
C SER A 29 0.14 8.18 -6.51
N ASN A 30 0.37 7.09 -7.25
CA ASN A 30 0.70 7.16 -8.68
C ASN A 30 -0.46 7.72 -9.52
N ALA A 31 -1.71 7.35 -9.22
CA ALA A 31 -2.89 7.88 -9.89
C ALA A 31 -3.04 9.39 -9.65
N ALA A 32 -2.82 9.85 -8.42
CA ALA A 32 -2.81 11.28 -8.12
C ALA A 32 -1.73 12.02 -8.94
N GLY A 33 -0.52 11.46 -9.04
CA GLY A 33 0.56 12.00 -9.87
C GLY A 33 0.22 12.03 -11.37
N LEU A 34 -0.41 10.97 -11.88
CA LEU A 34 -0.87 10.91 -13.27
C LEU A 34 -1.93 11.97 -13.56
N HIS A 35 -2.92 12.15 -12.69
CA HIS A 35 -3.94 13.18 -12.85
C HIS A 35 -3.34 14.59 -12.83
N ALA A 36 -2.42 14.87 -11.90
CA ALA A 36 -1.72 16.16 -11.86
C ALA A 36 -0.95 16.41 -13.17
N PHE A 37 -0.23 15.40 -13.66
CA PHE A 37 0.46 15.47 -14.95
C PHE A 37 -0.51 15.76 -16.11
N MET A 38 -1.62 15.01 -16.19
CA MET A 38 -2.61 15.18 -17.26
C MET A 38 -3.22 16.58 -17.23
N LEU A 39 -3.67 17.06 -16.07
CA LEU A 39 -4.26 18.40 -15.96
C LEU A 39 -3.25 19.48 -16.35
N GLY A 40 -2.02 19.42 -15.85
CA GLY A 40 -0.97 20.37 -16.21
C GLY A 40 -0.64 20.35 -17.71
N ARG A 41 -0.61 19.16 -18.33
CA ARG A 41 -0.33 19.01 -19.77
C ARG A 41 -1.47 19.53 -20.65
N TYR A 42 -2.72 19.20 -20.34
CA TYR A 42 -3.86 19.55 -21.19
C TYR A 42 -4.29 21.00 -21.00
N VAL A 43 -4.24 21.55 -19.79
CA VAL A 43 -4.61 22.96 -19.59
C VAL A 43 -3.64 23.92 -20.28
N ALA A 44 -2.35 23.58 -20.34
CA ALA A 44 -1.33 24.36 -21.03
C ALA A 44 -1.40 24.24 -22.57
N GLY A 45 -2.33 23.44 -23.09
CA GLY A 45 -2.55 23.29 -24.52
C GLY A 45 -3.22 24.51 -25.15
N VAL A 46 -3.30 24.49 -26.48
CA VAL A 46 -4.01 25.50 -27.29
C VAL A 46 -5.16 24.89 -28.10
N ASP A 47 -5.50 23.64 -27.81
CA ASP A 47 -6.57 22.90 -28.48
C ASP A 47 -7.91 23.00 -27.74
N ASP A 48 -8.96 22.44 -28.32
CA ASP A 48 -10.32 22.47 -27.76
C ASP A 48 -10.41 21.76 -26.39
N THR A 49 -9.50 20.82 -26.10
CA THR A 49 -9.45 20.15 -24.80
C THR A 49 -9.01 21.12 -23.72
N ALA A 50 -7.96 21.91 -24.00
CA ALA A 50 -7.48 22.95 -23.10
C ALA A 50 -8.58 23.97 -22.79
N LYS A 51 -9.31 24.43 -23.83
CA LYS A 51 -10.42 25.36 -23.66
C LYS A 51 -11.55 24.78 -22.81
N ALA A 52 -11.98 23.56 -23.09
CA ALA A 52 -13.04 22.90 -22.33
C ALA A 52 -12.68 22.74 -20.84
N LEU A 53 -11.43 22.40 -20.53
CA LEU A 53 -10.95 22.29 -19.15
C LEU A 53 -10.90 23.66 -18.44
N GLN A 54 -10.38 24.70 -19.12
CA GLN A 54 -10.33 26.05 -18.57
C GLN A 54 -11.75 26.59 -18.27
N ASP A 55 -12.69 26.37 -19.18
CA ASP A 55 -14.09 26.77 -19.02
C ASP A 55 -14.79 25.99 -17.89
N HIS A 56 -14.56 24.67 -17.79
CA HIS A 56 -15.19 23.83 -16.76
C HIS A 56 -14.75 24.19 -15.34
N PHE A 57 -13.45 24.41 -15.14
CA PHE A 57 -12.89 24.72 -13.83
C PHE A 57 -12.86 26.23 -13.53
N GLY A 58 -13.09 27.09 -14.53
CA GLY A 58 -13.03 28.55 -14.38
C GLY A 58 -11.60 29.06 -14.11
N LEU A 59 -10.58 28.35 -14.59
CA LEU A 59 -9.17 28.64 -14.33
C LEU A 59 -8.44 28.96 -15.65
N GLY A 60 -7.51 29.92 -15.61
CA GLY A 60 -6.67 30.25 -16.76
C GLY A 60 -5.61 29.17 -17.05
N ALA A 61 -4.89 29.32 -18.17
CA ALA A 61 -3.90 28.36 -18.69
C ALA A 61 -2.61 28.19 -17.84
N LYS A 62 -2.64 28.43 -16.53
CA LYS A 62 -1.49 28.21 -15.64
C LYS A 62 -1.44 26.72 -15.26
N PRO A 63 -0.33 26.00 -15.54
CA PRO A 63 -0.22 24.57 -15.24
C PRO A 63 -0.51 24.21 -13.78
N ASP A 64 -0.08 25.05 -12.84
CA ASP A 64 -0.20 24.77 -11.41
C ASP A 64 -1.60 25.06 -10.83
N ALA A 65 -2.43 25.84 -11.54
CA ALA A 65 -3.75 26.26 -11.04
C ALA A 65 -4.69 25.06 -10.80
N PHE A 66 -4.50 23.96 -11.54
CA PHE A 66 -5.33 22.76 -11.46
C PHE A 66 -4.80 21.76 -10.43
N SER A 67 -3.49 21.77 -10.17
CA SER A 67 -2.86 20.89 -9.18
C SER A 67 -3.35 21.18 -7.76
N GLU A 68 -3.70 22.44 -7.46
CA GLU A 68 -4.29 22.84 -6.17
C GLU A 68 -5.67 22.23 -5.91
N HIS A 69 -6.38 21.81 -6.97
CA HIS A 69 -7.69 21.18 -6.87
C HIS A 69 -7.60 19.66 -6.68
N LEU A 70 -6.40 19.08 -6.78
CA LEU A 70 -6.16 17.66 -6.51
C LEU A 70 -5.60 17.48 -5.10
N PRO A 71 -6.23 16.65 -4.25
CA PRO A 71 -5.67 16.36 -2.94
C PRO A 71 -4.35 15.60 -3.07
N ALA A 72 -3.36 15.97 -2.26
CA ALA A 72 -2.12 15.23 -2.16
C ALA A 72 -2.37 13.81 -1.64
N ASN A 73 -1.68 12.83 -2.23
CA ASN A 73 -1.74 11.45 -1.79
C ASN A 73 -0.35 10.87 -1.45
N PRO A 74 0.09 10.99 -0.18
CA PRO A 74 1.42 10.56 0.27
C PRO A 74 1.47 9.10 0.72
N SER A 75 0.50 8.26 0.34
CA SER A 75 0.45 6.86 0.77
C SER A 75 1.73 6.06 0.45
N LEU A 76 2.35 6.29 -0.71
CA LEU A 76 3.61 5.64 -1.11
C LEU A 76 4.83 6.09 -0.29
N THR A 77 4.70 7.13 0.52
CA THR A 77 5.77 7.57 1.45
C THR A 77 5.41 7.25 2.90
N HIS A 78 4.15 7.43 3.29
CA HIS A 78 3.69 7.24 4.67
C HIS A 78 3.59 5.75 5.06
N ILE A 79 3.13 4.86 4.17
CA ILE A 79 3.06 3.43 4.49
C ILE A 79 4.47 2.85 4.73
N PRO A 80 5.47 3.07 3.84
CA PRO A 80 6.84 2.64 4.10
C PRO A 80 7.45 3.29 5.35
N ALA A 81 7.18 4.57 5.61
CA ALA A 81 7.65 5.24 6.82
C ALA A 81 7.10 4.59 8.10
N ALA A 82 5.83 4.18 8.09
CA ALA A 82 5.22 3.46 9.21
C ALA A 82 5.87 2.08 9.43
N LEU A 83 6.09 1.32 8.35
CA LEU A 83 6.80 0.02 8.41
C LEU A 83 8.24 0.19 8.93
N ALA A 84 8.96 1.20 8.44
CA ALA A 84 10.31 1.52 8.92
C ALA A 84 10.32 1.92 10.39
N LYS A 85 9.31 2.68 10.84
CA LYS A 85 9.18 3.06 12.25
C LYS A 85 8.93 1.83 13.12
N ALA A 86 8.04 0.92 12.70
CA ALA A 86 7.79 -0.33 13.40
C ALA A 86 9.05 -1.21 13.48
N HIS A 87 9.77 -1.34 12.37
CA HIS A 87 11.06 -2.04 12.30
C HIS A 87 12.09 -1.44 13.28
N ALA A 88 12.20 -0.11 13.35
CA ALA A 88 13.10 0.55 14.28
C ALA A 88 12.68 0.36 15.75
N VAL A 89 11.39 0.41 16.05
CA VAL A 89 10.85 0.21 17.41
C VAL A 89 11.08 -1.23 17.88
N TYR A 90 11.02 -2.21 16.99
CA TYR A 90 11.31 -3.60 17.32
C TYR A 90 12.72 -3.78 17.92
N GLY A 91 13.71 -2.97 17.52
CA GLY A 91 15.04 -2.96 18.14
C GLY A 91 15.81 -4.29 17.97
N GLY A 92 15.54 -5.01 16.88
CA GLY A 92 16.12 -6.31 16.55
C GLY A 92 17.61 -6.29 16.23
N LYS A 93 18.17 -7.47 15.92
CA LYS A 93 19.57 -7.56 15.49
C LYS A 93 19.81 -6.77 14.19
N PRO A 94 21.01 -6.17 13.99
CA PRO A 94 21.41 -5.67 12.68
C PRO A 94 21.21 -6.75 11.61
N GLY A 95 20.46 -6.41 10.57
CA GLY A 95 20.11 -7.37 9.50
C GLY A 95 18.73 -8.00 9.62
N ALA A 96 17.93 -7.67 10.64
CA ALA A 96 16.52 -8.05 10.67
C ALA A 96 15.75 -7.48 9.46
N VAL A 97 14.72 -8.20 9.01
CA VAL A 97 13.96 -7.88 7.79
C VAL A 97 12.49 -7.58 8.09
N VAL A 98 11.83 -6.92 7.16
CA VAL A 98 10.36 -6.86 7.09
C VAL A 98 9.90 -8.00 6.17
N LEU A 99 8.99 -8.84 6.66
CA LEU A 99 8.38 -9.91 5.88
C LEU A 99 7.08 -9.42 5.24
N PHE A 100 6.98 -9.50 3.92
CA PHE A 100 5.71 -9.40 3.21
C PHE A 100 5.15 -10.81 3.02
N VAL A 101 4.00 -11.10 3.64
CA VAL A 101 3.25 -12.34 3.39
C VAL A 101 2.40 -12.12 2.14
N VAL A 102 2.61 -12.93 1.10
CA VAL A 102 2.03 -12.71 -0.24
C VAL A 102 1.33 -13.95 -0.76
N GLN A 103 0.39 -13.78 -1.70
CA GLN A 103 -0.24 -14.90 -2.39
C GLN A 103 0.73 -15.56 -3.38
N GLY A 104 0.52 -16.84 -3.69
CA GLY A 104 1.32 -17.56 -4.68
C GLY A 104 1.17 -17.00 -6.09
N THR A 105 -0.03 -16.50 -6.43
CA THR A 105 -0.34 -15.85 -7.71
C THR A 105 -0.87 -14.44 -7.45
N GLU A 106 0.05 -13.51 -7.20
CA GLU A 106 -0.28 -12.14 -6.85
C GLU A 106 -0.46 -11.26 -8.10
N ARG A 107 -1.70 -10.87 -8.41
CA ARG A 107 -2.02 -9.97 -9.54
C ARG A 107 -1.70 -8.52 -9.23
N ASN A 108 -1.81 -8.11 -7.97
CA ASN A 108 -1.55 -6.75 -7.53
C ASN A 108 -0.14 -6.58 -6.96
N PHE A 109 0.84 -7.31 -7.54
CA PHE A 109 2.22 -7.31 -7.04
C PHE A 109 2.87 -5.94 -7.18
N ALA A 110 2.48 -5.17 -8.21
CA ALA A 110 3.01 -3.84 -8.47
C ALA A 110 2.75 -2.91 -7.27
N ASP A 111 1.55 -2.97 -6.68
CA ASP A 111 1.22 -2.16 -5.51
C ASP A 111 2.20 -2.39 -4.35
N GLN A 112 2.55 -3.67 -4.15
CA GLN A 112 3.42 -4.11 -3.07
C GLN A 112 4.90 -3.81 -3.37
N ARG A 113 5.32 -3.98 -4.62
CA ARG A 113 6.72 -3.72 -5.05
C ARG A 113 7.08 -2.26 -4.91
N PHE A 114 6.18 -1.33 -5.25
CA PHE A 114 6.44 0.08 -5.03
C PHE A 114 6.61 0.43 -3.55
N LEU A 115 5.82 -0.18 -2.65
CA LEU A 115 6.00 0.00 -1.20
C LEU A 115 7.37 -0.54 -0.73
N GLU A 116 7.75 -1.73 -1.20
CA GLU A 116 9.05 -2.34 -0.92
C GLU A 116 10.22 -1.46 -1.40
N PHE A 117 10.17 -0.96 -2.63
CA PHE A 117 11.21 -0.11 -3.18
C PHE A 117 11.31 1.21 -2.41
N SER A 118 10.17 1.84 -2.12
CA SER A 118 10.13 3.07 -1.33
C SER A 118 10.70 2.85 0.08
N LEU A 119 10.44 1.68 0.69
CA LEU A 119 11.02 1.31 1.98
C LEU A 119 12.55 1.22 1.91
N TRP A 120 13.10 0.56 0.89
CA TRP A 120 14.55 0.46 0.69
C TRP A 120 15.20 1.80 0.36
N GLU A 121 14.63 2.54 -0.59
CA GLU A 121 15.17 3.82 -1.07
C GLU A 121 15.23 4.84 0.05
N ARG A 122 14.18 4.96 0.86
CA ARG A 122 14.06 6.01 1.89
C ARG A 122 14.57 5.60 3.25
N HIS A 123 14.45 4.33 3.63
CA HIS A 123 14.72 3.88 4.99
C HIS A 123 15.79 2.80 5.09
N LYS A 124 16.25 2.24 3.96
CA LYS A 124 17.26 1.18 3.90
C LYS A 124 16.87 -0.06 4.72
N VAL A 125 15.57 -0.33 4.82
CA VAL A 125 15.02 -1.51 5.49
C VAL A 125 14.81 -2.62 4.46
N PRO A 126 15.44 -3.79 4.63
CA PRO A 126 15.29 -4.91 3.70
C PRO A 126 13.92 -5.59 3.84
N VAL A 127 13.39 -6.07 2.72
CA VAL A 127 12.15 -6.83 2.64
C VAL A 127 12.42 -8.22 2.09
N VAL A 128 11.76 -9.21 2.67
CA VAL A 128 11.62 -10.55 2.08
C VAL A 128 10.14 -10.81 1.79
N ARG A 129 9.85 -11.53 0.71
CA ARG A 129 8.48 -11.86 0.29
C ARG A 129 8.31 -13.37 0.32
N LYS A 130 7.32 -13.86 1.06
CA LYS A 130 7.07 -15.30 1.17
C LYS A 130 5.57 -15.60 1.19
N THR A 131 5.18 -16.72 0.59
CA THR A 131 3.85 -17.28 0.81
C THR A 131 3.77 -17.97 2.17
N LEU A 132 2.57 -18.21 2.69
CA LEU A 132 2.40 -18.99 3.93
C LEU A 132 3.02 -20.38 3.83
N ALA A 133 2.94 -21.04 2.67
CA ALA A 133 3.58 -22.33 2.43
C ALA A 133 5.12 -22.26 2.56
N GLN A 134 5.74 -21.21 2.01
CA GLN A 134 7.19 -21.01 2.15
C GLN A 134 7.59 -20.66 3.59
N ILE A 135 6.76 -19.89 4.29
CA ILE A 135 6.96 -19.57 5.70
C ILE A 135 6.89 -20.84 6.55
N ALA A 136 5.94 -21.74 6.27
CA ALA A 136 5.84 -23.02 6.97
C ALA A 136 7.10 -23.88 6.79
N ALA A 137 7.73 -23.82 5.62
CA ALA A 137 8.92 -24.60 5.30
C ALA A 137 10.23 -23.99 5.86
N GLU A 138 10.33 -22.67 5.95
CA GLU A 138 11.58 -21.95 6.27
C GLU A 138 11.56 -21.26 7.64
N GLY A 139 10.38 -21.16 8.25
CA GLY A 139 10.12 -20.43 9.49
C GLY A 139 10.53 -21.20 10.73
N SER A 140 11.03 -20.49 11.72
CA SER A 140 11.39 -21.05 13.02
C SER A 140 11.30 -19.99 14.12
N MET A 141 11.09 -20.44 15.36
CA MET A 141 11.19 -19.60 16.54
C MET A 141 12.54 -19.83 17.20
N ASP A 142 13.28 -18.77 17.45
CA ASP A 142 14.48 -18.83 18.29
C ASP A 142 14.06 -19.22 19.71
N SER A 143 14.53 -20.38 20.18
CA SER A 143 14.08 -20.97 21.46
C SER A 143 14.53 -20.19 22.69
N ALA A 144 15.57 -19.37 22.57
CA ALA A 144 16.10 -18.57 23.68
C ALA A 144 15.40 -17.21 23.81
N THR A 145 15.00 -16.63 22.68
CA THR A 145 14.48 -15.25 22.61
C THR A 145 13.01 -15.16 22.23
N GLY A 146 12.42 -16.24 21.71
CA GLY A 146 11.07 -16.24 21.17
C GLY A 146 10.93 -15.41 19.89
N ARG A 147 12.02 -15.08 19.20
CA ARG A 147 11.99 -14.27 17.97
C ARG A 147 11.71 -15.16 16.76
N PHE A 148 10.84 -14.68 15.89
CA PHE A 148 10.55 -15.34 14.62
C PHE A 148 11.68 -15.11 13.60
N CYS A 149 12.11 -16.19 12.95
CA CYS A 149 13.19 -16.21 11.98
C CYS A 149 12.77 -16.95 10.70
N LEU A 150 13.16 -16.42 9.55
CA LEU A 150 13.04 -17.08 8.24
C LEU A 150 14.42 -17.43 7.70
N GLY A 151 14.73 -18.72 7.54
CA GLY A 151 16.04 -19.14 7.04
C GLY A 151 17.22 -18.62 7.87
N GLY A 152 17.03 -18.48 9.19
CA GLY A 152 18.02 -17.91 10.12
C GLY A 152 18.09 -16.39 10.16
N VAL A 153 17.27 -15.68 9.37
CA VAL A 153 17.18 -14.22 9.39
C VAL A 153 16.00 -13.79 10.26
N GLU A 154 16.27 -12.93 11.24
CA GLU A 154 15.27 -12.41 12.18
C GLU A 154 14.24 -11.52 11.46
N VAL A 155 12.96 -11.75 11.74
CA VAL A 155 11.85 -10.95 11.18
C VAL A 155 11.36 -9.98 12.24
N SER A 156 11.38 -8.70 11.88
CA SER A 156 11.00 -7.59 12.77
C SER A 156 9.54 -7.16 12.64
N VAL A 157 8.98 -7.26 11.44
CA VAL A 157 7.61 -6.86 11.11
C VAL A 157 7.07 -7.85 10.10
N VAL A 158 5.87 -8.35 10.35
CA VAL A 158 5.10 -9.17 9.39
C VAL A 158 4.02 -8.28 8.79
N TYR A 159 4.11 -8.02 7.49
CA TYR A 159 3.16 -7.21 6.73
C TYR A 159 2.32 -8.11 5.83
N TYR A 160 1.07 -8.34 6.22
CA TYR A 160 0.15 -9.21 5.50
C TYR A 160 -0.40 -8.55 4.24
N ARG A 161 -0.11 -9.15 3.09
CA ARG A 161 -0.75 -8.92 1.78
C ARG A 161 -1.41 -10.19 1.24
N ALA A 162 -1.62 -11.16 2.13
CA ALA A 162 -2.33 -12.42 1.96
C ALA A 162 -2.81 -12.88 3.35
N GLY A 163 -3.47 -14.04 3.43
CA GLY A 163 -4.00 -14.59 4.67
C GLY A 163 -5.31 -13.91 5.11
N TYR A 164 -6.02 -13.30 4.17
CA TYR A 164 -7.33 -12.66 4.38
C TYR A 164 -8.48 -13.43 3.68
N GLU A 165 -8.15 -14.35 2.79
CA GLU A 165 -9.09 -15.25 2.13
C GLU A 165 -8.85 -16.71 2.58
N PRO A 166 -9.90 -17.55 2.68
CA PRO A 166 -9.74 -18.97 2.99
C PRO A 166 -8.81 -19.72 2.02
N GLU A 167 -8.77 -19.31 0.76
CA GLU A 167 -7.93 -19.88 -0.30
C GLU A 167 -6.43 -19.70 -0.05
N ASP A 168 -6.05 -18.76 0.82
CA ASP A 168 -4.66 -18.61 1.28
C ASP A 168 -4.23 -19.73 2.24
N TYR A 169 -5.16 -20.59 2.67
CA TYR A 169 -4.98 -21.67 3.65
C TYR A 169 -5.41 -23.04 3.10
N PRO A 170 -4.76 -23.56 2.04
CA PRO A 170 -5.14 -24.83 1.43
C PRO A 170 -4.86 -26.06 2.33
N SER A 171 -4.02 -25.92 3.36
CA SER A 171 -3.70 -26.99 4.30
C SER A 171 -3.37 -26.48 5.71
N ASP A 172 -3.18 -27.41 6.66
CA ASP A 172 -2.74 -27.09 8.03
C ASP A 172 -1.35 -26.43 8.08
N SER A 173 -0.56 -26.57 7.02
CA SER A 173 0.77 -25.96 6.90
C SER A 173 0.70 -24.43 7.00
N GLU A 174 -0.23 -23.82 6.26
CA GLU A 174 -0.41 -22.37 6.23
C GLU A 174 -1.00 -21.83 7.54
N TRP A 175 -1.89 -22.60 8.18
CA TRP A 175 -2.37 -22.31 9.52
C TRP A 175 -1.25 -22.37 10.55
N GLY A 176 -0.38 -23.39 10.47
CA GLY A 176 0.81 -23.51 11.31
C GLY A 176 1.77 -22.34 11.13
N ALA A 177 2.02 -21.89 9.90
CA ALA A 177 2.80 -20.70 9.61
C ALA A 177 2.18 -19.44 10.22
N ARG A 178 0.86 -19.25 10.10
CA ARG A 178 0.14 -18.11 10.67
C ARG A 178 0.18 -18.09 12.19
N LEU A 179 0.15 -19.25 12.84
CA LEU A 179 0.25 -19.39 14.29
C LEU A 179 1.68 -19.17 14.81
N MET A 180 2.69 -19.54 14.01
CA MET A 180 4.10 -19.38 14.37
C MET A 180 4.53 -17.92 14.44
N MET A 181 4.01 -17.09 13.51
CA MET A 181 4.30 -15.66 13.41
C MET A 181 3.55 -14.82 14.45
#